data_AF-A0A418YH31-F1
#
_entry.id   AF-A0A418YH31-F1
#
_cell.length_a   1.000
_cell.length_b   1.000
_cell.length_c   1.000
_cell.angle_alpha   90.00
_cell.angle_beta   90.00
_cell.angle_gamma   90.00
#
_symmetry.space_group_name_H-M   'P 1'
#
loop_
_entity.id
_entity.type
_entity.pdbx_description
1 polymer ?
#
loop_
_entity_poly.entity_id
_entity_poly.type
_entity_poly.pdbx_seq_one_letter_code
_entity_poly.pdbx_strand_id
1 'polypeptide(L)'
;MLLCHLQGGLMLNTIKRWRKRPGLDSKADAVTRKVQSEQWLDDAGVTVNKTLPCLPGVHQCTLQSAHAIWQRIYALFYLSAKAEDQDPAALSMLQKRCLSPLQFTHNEQKLLAQDNWTLADKESCVWRYEAINTLLWTLKLHVRLSKPNQVCDILGISRLVLNSSAEELTARTKIRTPAQCLDQADLYYRYSQSMTSKTGSIYLADINEQVVQQRFHCFMWLMGLIEWDDAFPSALQQLSKQERLQVAP
;
A
#
# COMPACT_ATOMS: atom_id res chain seq x y z
N MET A 1 -2.18 -1.01 -20.06
CA MET A 1 -3.49 -1.73 -20.01
C MET A 1 -3.37 -3.15 -19.46
N LEU A 2 -2.31 -3.94 -19.78
CA LEU A 2 -2.09 -5.27 -19.17
C LEU A 2 -1.84 -5.25 -17.64
N LEU A 3 -1.16 -4.22 -17.11
CA LEU A 3 -0.84 -4.11 -15.68
C LEU A 3 -2.06 -3.82 -14.78
N CYS A 4 -3.04 -3.03 -15.25
CA CYS A 4 -4.31 -2.83 -14.51
C CYS A 4 -5.05 -4.14 -14.27
N HIS A 5 -5.10 -5.03 -15.27
CA HIS A 5 -5.75 -6.34 -15.14
C HIS A 5 -4.98 -7.31 -14.23
N LEU A 6 -3.66 -7.17 -14.15
CA LEU A 6 -2.77 -8.01 -13.33
C LEU A 6 -2.94 -7.77 -11.82
N GLN A 7 -3.15 -6.53 -11.42
CA GLN A 7 -3.15 -6.18 -10.00
C GLN A 7 -4.54 -6.30 -9.33
N GLY A 8 -5.64 -6.25 -10.08
CA GLY A 8 -6.97 -6.58 -9.54
C GLY A 8 -7.06 -8.00 -8.94
N GLY A 9 -6.30 -8.96 -9.49
CA GLY A 9 -6.18 -10.32 -8.94
C GLY A 9 -5.35 -10.40 -7.65
N LEU A 10 -4.39 -9.50 -7.46
CA LEU A 10 -3.55 -9.43 -6.26
C LEU A 10 -4.35 -9.02 -5.02
N MET A 11 -5.23 -8.05 -5.20
CA MET A 11 -6.15 -7.55 -4.20
C MET A 11 -7.09 -8.65 -3.67
N LEU A 12 -7.78 -9.39 -4.55
CA LEU A 12 -8.65 -10.51 -4.17
C LEU A 12 -7.89 -11.62 -3.43
N ASN A 13 -6.64 -11.88 -3.80
CA ASN A 13 -5.81 -12.89 -3.16
C ASN A 13 -5.34 -12.47 -1.77
N THR A 14 -4.96 -11.21 -1.61
CA THR A 14 -4.68 -10.61 -0.29
C THR A 14 -5.88 -10.82 0.64
N ILE A 15 -7.07 -10.50 0.12
CA ILE A 15 -8.35 -10.64 0.85
C ILE A 15 -8.62 -12.10 1.23
N LYS A 16 -8.49 -13.03 0.29
CA LYS A 16 -8.68 -14.47 0.55
C LYS A 16 -7.69 -15.02 1.58
N ARG A 17 -6.45 -14.52 1.59
CA ARG A 17 -5.38 -15.04 2.45
C ARG A 17 -5.61 -14.68 3.93
N TRP A 18 -5.92 -13.42 4.24
CA TRP A 18 -6.16 -13.07 5.65
C TRP A 18 -7.49 -13.62 6.16
N ARG A 19 -8.53 -13.73 5.31
CA ARG A 19 -9.82 -14.35 5.70
C ARG A 19 -9.69 -15.80 6.17
N LYS A 20 -8.67 -16.53 5.73
CA LYS A 20 -8.43 -17.92 6.14
C LYS A 20 -7.66 -18.04 7.45
N ARG A 21 -7.18 -16.95 8.05
CA ARG A 21 -6.47 -17.00 9.34
C ARG A 21 -7.48 -17.26 10.48
N PRO A 22 -7.32 -18.33 11.27
CA PRO A 22 -8.19 -18.62 12.40
C PRO A 22 -8.18 -17.46 13.42
N GLY A 23 -9.33 -17.16 14.02
CA GLY A 23 -9.45 -16.17 15.10
C GLY A 23 -9.59 -14.71 14.66
N LEU A 24 -9.77 -14.43 13.36
CA LEU A 24 -10.03 -13.10 12.80
C LEU A 24 -11.53 -12.83 12.55
N ASP A 25 -12.40 -13.26 13.48
CA ASP A 25 -13.84 -13.02 13.38
C ASP A 25 -14.18 -11.54 13.50
N SER A 26 -15.28 -11.10 12.87
CA SER A 26 -15.74 -9.71 12.96
C SER A 26 -16.12 -9.35 14.40
N LYS A 27 -15.42 -8.38 14.98
CA LYS A 27 -15.70 -7.79 16.29
C LYS A 27 -16.61 -6.56 16.16
N ALA A 28 -17.14 -6.08 17.28
CA ALA A 28 -18.07 -4.94 17.29
C ALA A 28 -17.46 -3.69 16.62
N ASP A 29 -16.19 -3.38 16.90
CA ASP A 29 -15.47 -2.26 16.28
C ASP A 29 -15.35 -2.43 14.75
N ALA A 30 -15.14 -3.66 14.28
CA ALA A 30 -15.06 -3.97 12.86
C ALA A 30 -16.39 -3.77 12.12
N VAL A 31 -17.51 -4.11 12.77
CA VAL A 31 -18.85 -3.88 12.24
C VAL A 31 -19.15 -2.38 12.17
N THR A 32 -18.89 -1.64 13.24
CA THR A 32 -19.08 -0.19 13.28
C THR A 32 -18.26 0.50 12.19
N ARG A 33 -16.98 0.15 12.06
CA ARG A 33 -16.09 0.68 11.04
C ARG A 33 -16.60 0.40 9.63
N LYS A 34 -17.05 -0.83 9.36
CA LYS A 34 -17.66 -1.20 8.08
C LYS A 34 -18.83 -0.29 7.73
N VAL A 35 -19.78 -0.10 8.66
CA VAL A 35 -20.95 0.75 8.44
C VAL A 35 -20.55 2.18 8.14
N GLN A 36 -19.57 2.72 8.86
CA GLN A 36 -19.06 4.08 8.63
C GLN A 36 -18.40 4.24 7.25
N SER A 37 -17.54 3.29 6.86
CA SER A 37 -16.92 3.31 5.53
C SER A 37 -17.95 3.20 4.41
N GLU A 38 -18.96 2.34 4.57
CA GLU A 38 -20.05 2.18 3.59
C GLU A 38 -20.87 3.46 3.45
N GLN A 39 -21.23 4.10 4.56
CA GLN A 39 -21.94 5.37 4.53
C GLN A 39 -21.11 6.46 3.84
N TRP A 40 -19.83 6.59 4.18
CA TRP A 40 -18.96 7.62 3.60
C TRP A 40 -18.78 7.43 2.09
N LEU A 41 -18.73 6.18 1.63
CA LEU A 41 -18.64 5.85 0.21
C LEU A 41 -19.98 6.08 -0.51
N ASP A 42 -21.10 5.65 0.08
CA ASP A 42 -22.44 5.93 -0.45
C ASP A 42 -22.66 7.45 -0.60
N ASP A 43 -22.27 8.25 0.41
CA ASP A 43 -22.34 9.73 0.39
C ASP A 43 -21.42 10.34 -0.69
N ALA A 44 -20.31 9.67 -1.01
CA ALA A 44 -19.40 10.05 -2.08
C ALA A 44 -19.85 9.56 -3.47
N GLY A 45 -21.04 8.93 -3.58
CA GLY A 45 -21.57 8.38 -4.82
C GLY A 45 -20.90 7.07 -5.26
N VAL A 46 -20.13 6.43 -4.39
CA VAL A 46 -19.37 5.21 -4.68
C VAL A 46 -20.23 3.98 -4.38
N THR A 47 -20.59 3.20 -5.39
CA THR A 47 -21.32 1.94 -5.19
C THR A 47 -20.49 0.95 -4.36
N VAL A 48 -20.99 0.55 -3.18
CA VAL A 48 -20.30 -0.41 -2.30
C VAL A 48 -20.97 -1.77 -2.31
N ASN A 49 -20.16 -2.83 -2.35
CA ASN A 49 -20.65 -4.19 -2.08
C ASN A 49 -20.84 -4.40 -0.56
N LYS A 50 -22.09 -4.26 -0.10
CA LYS A 50 -22.46 -4.41 1.33
C LYS A 50 -22.26 -5.83 1.87
N THR A 51 -22.11 -6.84 1.01
CA THR A 51 -21.83 -8.23 1.43
C THR A 51 -20.37 -8.47 1.82
N LEU A 52 -19.48 -7.49 1.60
CA LEU A 52 -18.08 -7.64 1.98
C LEU A 52 -17.93 -7.80 3.49
N PRO A 53 -17.25 -8.85 3.96
CA PRO A 53 -17.00 -9.06 5.38
C PRO A 53 -16.12 -7.95 5.94
N CYS A 54 -16.19 -7.72 7.25
CA CYS A 54 -15.38 -6.72 7.93
C CYS A 54 -13.90 -7.12 7.91
N LEU A 55 -13.01 -6.12 7.85
CA LEU A 55 -11.61 -6.34 8.27
C LEU A 55 -11.56 -6.71 9.77
N PRO A 56 -10.50 -7.37 10.25
CA PRO A 56 -10.40 -7.77 11.67
C PRO A 56 -10.48 -6.57 12.63
N GLY A 57 -10.91 -6.83 13.86
CA GLY A 57 -10.96 -5.82 14.92
C GLY A 57 -9.57 -5.35 15.35
N VAL A 58 -9.53 -4.22 16.05
CA VAL A 58 -8.29 -3.58 16.52
C VAL A 58 -7.38 -4.55 17.29
N HIS A 59 -7.93 -5.33 18.22
CA HIS A 59 -7.17 -6.26 19.06
C HIS A 59 -6.67 -7.51 18.33
N GLN A 60 -7.12 -7.71 17.09
CA GLN A 60 -6.68 -8.82 16.23
C GLN A 60 -5.59 -8.39 15.24
N CYS A 61 -5.22 -7.11 15.24
CA CYS A 61 -4.19 -6.55 14.38
C CYS A 61 -2.99 -6.08 15.21
N THR A 62 -1.81 -6.09 14.60
CA THR A 62 -0.60 -5.51 15.21
C THR A 62 -0.09 -4.40 14.31
N LEU A 63 -0.13 -3.16 14.81
CA LEU A 63 0.40 -2.02 14.09
C LEU A 63 1.93 -2.10 14.04
N GLN A 64 2.51 -1.91 12.86
CA GLN A 64 3.96 -1.85 12.68
C GLN A 64 4.59 -0.74 13.52
N SER A 65 5.79 -0.99 14.03
CA SER A 65 6.52 0.00 14.82
C SER A 65 6.95 1.19 13.97
N ALA A 66 7.15 2.36 14.59
CA ALA A 66 7.65 3.54 13.89
C ALA A 66 9.00 3.28 13.18
N HIS A 67 9.88 2.49 13.81
CA HIS A 67 11.14 2.08 13.20
C HIS A 67 10.91 1.25 11.91
N ALA A 68 10.04 0.23 11.96
CA ALA A 68 9.73 -0.58 10.79
C ALA A 68 9.11 0.23 9.65
N ILE A 69 8.25 1.20 9.99
CA ILE A 69 7.64 2.13 9.02
C ILE A 69 8.71 2.98 8.35
N TRP A 70 9.64 3.57 9.11
CA TRP A 70 10.75 4.35 8.54
C TRP A 70 11.67 3.52 7.66
N GLN A 71 12.01 2.29 8.06
CA GLN A 71 12.79 1.37 7.22
C GLN A 71 12.12 1.16 5.86
N ARG A 72 10.79 0.94 5.84
CA ARG A 72 10.05 0.83 4.57
C ARG A 72 10.07 2.14 3.79
N ILE A 73 9.84 3.30 4.41
CA ILE A 73 9.87 4.60 3.71
C ILE A 73 11.20 4.78 2.97
N TYR A 74 12.33 4.56 3.63
CA TYR A 74 13.64 4.73 3.01
C TYR A 74 13.93 3.70 1.91
N ALA A 75 13.58 2.43 2.13
CA ALA A 75 13.76 1.38 1.13
C ALA A 75 12.95 1.69 -0.14
N LEU A 76 11.69 2.09 0.01
CA LEU A 76 10.83 2.43 -1.11
C LEU A 76 11.28 3.70 -1.82
N PHE A 77 11.68 4.73 -1.06
CA PHE A 77 12.19 5.96 -1.66
C PHE A 77 13.45 5.71 -2.48
N TYR A 78 14.35 4.84 -1.99
CA TYR A 78 15.53 4.40 -2.75
C TYR A 78 15.14 3.67 -4.04
N LEU A 79 14.20 2.72 -3.97
CA LEU A 79 13.74 1.98 -5.15
C LEU A 79 13.05 2.89 -6.18
N SER A 80 12.22 3.83 -5.73
CA SER A 80 11.57 4.82 -6.59
C SER A 80 12.60 5.74 -7.25
N ALA A 81 13.56 6.28 -6.49
CA ALA A 81 14.64 7.10 -7.02
C ALA A 81 15.49 6.34 -8.05
N LYS A 82 15.80 5.06 -7.80
CA LYS A 82 16.50 4.21 -8.78
C LYS A 82 15.66 3.97 -10.03
N ALA A 83 14.35 3.75 -9.91
CA ALA A 83 13.45 3.59 -11.05
C ALA A 83 13.35 4.85 -11.92
N GLU A 84 13.49 6.03 -11.30
CA GLU A 84 13.50 7.34 -11.94
C GLU A 84 14.89 7.71 -12.49
N ASP A 85 15.83 6.77 -12.53
CA ASP A 85 17.21 6.94 -13.01
C ASP A 85 17.94 8.14 -12.35
N GLN A 86 17.67 8.38 -11.06
CA GLN A 86 18.37 9.41 -10.29
C GLN A 86 19.87 9.12 -10.20
N ASP A 87 20.67 10.18 -10.13
CA ASP A 87 22.13 10.12 -10.05
C ASP A 87 22.61 9.18 -8.92
N PRO A 88 23.56 8.26 -9.18
CA PRO A 88 24.22 7.46 -8.14
C PRO A 88 24.65 8.25 -6.89
N ALA A 89 25.04 9.52 -7.03
CA ALA A 89 25.37 10.37 -5.89
C ALA A 89 24.15 10.63 -4.97
N ALA A 90 22.96 10.84 -5.56
CA ALA A 90 21.71 11.01 -4.82
C ALA A 90 21.31 9.71 -4.11
N LEU A 91 21.47 8.56 -4.76
CA LEU A 91 21.22 7.25 -4.15
C LEU A 91 22.17 6.96 -2.98
N SER A 92 23.46 7.29 -3.13
CA SER A 92 24.44 7.16 -2.05
C SER A 92 24.12 8.08 -0.87
N MET A 93 23.68 9.32 -1.14
CA MET A 93 23.26 10.24 -0.10
C MET A 93 22.04 9.71 0.68
N LEU A 94 21.07 9.09 -0.01
CA LEU A 94 19.93 8.45 0.65
C LEU A 94 20.34 7.32 1.59
N GLN A 95 21.27 6.46 1.16
CA GLN A 95 21.79 5.39 2.01
C GLN A 95 22.46 5.91 3.28
N LYS A 96 23.26 6.99 3.15
CA LYS A 96 23.95 7.61 4.29
C LYS A 96 23.01 8.29 5.29
N ARG A 97 21.81 8.69 4.86
CA ARG A 97 20.81 9.35 5.71
C ARG A 97 19.99 8.38 6.56
N CYS A 98 20.02 7.09 6.25
CA CYS A 98 19.28 6.10 7.01
C CYS A 98 19.99 5.83 8.35
N LEU A 99 19.25 5.75 9.46
CA LEU A 99 19.81 5.43 10.80
C LEU A 99 20.45 4.04 10.87
N SER A 100 20.15 3.19 9.90
CA SER A 100 20.69 1.84 9.76
C SER A 100 20.84 1.51 8.27
N PRO A 101 21.59 0.46 7.91
CA PRO A 101 21.61 -0.03 6.54
C PRO A 101 20.20 -0.23 6.01
N LEU A 102 19.96 0.19 4.76
CA LEU A 102 18.69 -0.04 4.08
C LEU A 102 18.39 -1.54 4.09
N GLN A 103 17.24 -1.89 4.66
CA GLN A 103 16.74 -3.25 4.59
C GLN A 103 15.82 -3.35 3.38
N PHE A 104 16.07 -4.31 2.51
CA PHE A 104 15.19 -4.62 1.38
C PHE A 104 14.53 -5.97 1.62
N THR A 105 13.29 -6.14 1.19
CA THR A 105 12.63 -7.45 1.21
C THR A 105 13.23 -8.40 0.19
N HIS A 106 12.82 -9.66 0.20
CA HIS A 106 13.35 -10.65 -0.74
C HIS A 106 13.06 -10.28 -2.20
N ASN A 107 11.84 -9.81 -2.49
CA ASN A 107 11.49 -9.37 -3.84
C ASN A 107 12.28 -8.11 -4.26
N GLU A 108 12.47 -7.17 -3.34
CA GLU A 108 13.22 -5.93 -3.59
C GLU A 108 14.71 -6.22 -3.83
N GLN A 109 15.32 -7.12 -3.06
CA GLN A 109 16.70 -7.58 -3.27
C GLN A 109 16.87 -8.25 -4.64
N LYS A 110 15.92 -9.12 -5.02
CA LYS A 110 15.92 -9.75 -6.35
C LYS A 110 15.84 -8.72 -7.48
N LEU A 111 15.00 -7.71 -7.32
CA LEU A 111 14.89 -6.63 -8.31
C LEU A 111 16.19 -5.82 -8.38
N LEU A 112 16.79 -5.48 -7.22
CA LEU A 112 18.04 -4.73 -7.16
C LEU A 112 19.24 -5.47 -7.76
N ALA A 113 19.24 -6.81 -7.72
CA ALA A 113 20.28 -7.67 -8.30
C ALA A 113 20.18 -7.84 -9.82
N GLN A 114 19.13 -7.34 -10.46
CA GLN A 114 19.00 -7.37 -11.92
C GLN A 114 19.90 -6.32 -12.56
N ASP A 115 20.55 -6.67 -13.66
CA ASP A 115 21.40 -5.75 -14.43
C ASP A 115 20.59 -4.62 -15.07
N ASN A 116 19.37 -4.92 -15.53
CA ASN A 116 18.49 -3.96 -16.19
C ASN A 116 17.05 -4.10 -15.70
N TRP A 117 16.44 -2.99 -15.31
CA TRP A 117 15.03 -2.93 -14.90
C TRP A 117 14.14 -2.73 -16.12
N THR A 118 13.07 -3.52 -16.22
CA THR A 118 12.06 -3.30 -17.27
C THR A 118 11.25 -2.03 -16.98
N LEU A 119 10.53 -1.54 -17.98
CA LEU A 119 9.58 -0.42 -17.78
C LEU A 119 8.53 -0.76 -16.71
N ALA A 120 8.06 -2.00 -16.68
CA ALA A 120 7.09 -2.46 -15.69
C ALA A 120 7.68 -2.48 -14.27
N ASP A 121 8.95 -2.87 -14.12
CA ASP A 121 9.63 -2.82 -12.82
C ASP A 121 9.76 -1.39 -12.33
N LYS A 122 10.20 -0.47 -13.21
CA LYS A 122 10.30 0.96 -12.91
C LYS A 122 8.95 1.56 -12.53
N GLU A 123 7.91 1.31 -13.32
CA GLU A 123 6.56 1.79 -13.03
C GLU A 123 6.05 1.27 -11.67
N SER A 124 6.29 -0.01 -11.36
CA SER A 124 5.91 -0.60 -10.07
C SER A 124 6.61 0.08 -8.87
N CYS A 125 7.85 0.55 -9.08
CA CYS A 125 8.62 1.28 -8.08
C CYS A 125 8.17 2.73 -7.95
N VAL A 126 7.79 3.40 -9.04
CA VAL A 126 7.24 4.77 -9.01
C VAL A 126 5.92 4.80 -8.23
N TRP A 127 5.03 3.81 -8.43
CA TRP A 127 3.79 3.72 -7.65
C TRP A 127 4.01 3.57 -6.14
N ARG A 128 5.22 3.24 -5.67
CA ARG A 128 5.54 3.17 -4.24
C ARG A 128 5.46 4.51 -3.52
N TYR A 129 5.48 5.63 -4.23
CA TYR A 129 5.22 6.92 -3.61
C TYR A 129 3.85 6.97 -2.91
N GLU A 130 2.84 6.25 -3.41
CA GLU A 130 1.53 6.14 -2.72
C GLU A 130 1.61 5.34 -1.42
N ALA A 131 2.42 4.28 -1.40
CA ALA A 131 2.70 3.54 -0.18
C ALA A 131 3.48 4.43 0.80
N ILE A 132 4.51 5.14 0.36
CA ILE A 132 5.26 6.11 1.18
C ILE A 132 4.32 7.18 1.76
N ASN A 133 3.42 7.74 0.95
CA ASN A 133 2.42 8.71 1.39
C ASN A 133 1.53 8.14 2.52
N THR A 134 1.13 6.87 2.41
CA THR A 134 0.36 6.15 3.43
C THR A 134 1.15 5.92 4.72
N LEU A 135 2.43 5.59 4.60
CA LEU A 135 3.35 5.45 5.73
C LEU A 135 3.56 6.80 6.44
N LEU A 136 3.81 7.88 5.70
CA LEU A 136 3.96 9.23 6.23
C LEU A 136 2.67 9.77 6.87
N TRP A 137 1.51 9.42 6.31
CA TRP A 137 0.24 9.64 6.97
C TRP A 137 0.20 8.85 8.29
N THR A 138 0.56 7.57 8.33
CA THR A 138 0.56 6.80 9.58
C THR A 138 1.44 7.43 10.67
N LEU A 139 2.54 8.09 10.29
CA LEU A 139 3.46 8.81 11.18
C LEU A 139 3.05 10.25 11.54
N LYS A 140 1.83 10.68 11.16
CA LYS A 140 1.31 12.04 11.35
C LYS A 140 2.16 13.15 10.71
N LEU A 141 3.00 12.82 9.74
CA LEU A 141 3.75 13.80 8.95
C LEU A 141 2.90 14.36 7.80
N HIS A 142 1.97 13.55 7.27
CA HIS A 142 0.89 14.02 6.42
C HIS A 142 -0.44 14.06 7.19
N VAL A 143 -1.14 15.18 7.10
CA VAL A 143 -2.38 15.42 7.85
C VAL A 143 -3.53 14.55 7.32
N ARG A 144 -3.64 14.41 6.00
CA ARG A 144 -4.72 13.67 5.34
C ARG A 144 -4.23 12.92 4.11
N LEU A 145 -4.91 11.83 3.78
CA LEU A 145 -4.80 11.20 2.47
C LEU A 145 -5.85 11.85 1.55
N SER A 146 -5.43 12.33 0.38
CA SER A 146 -6.35 12.87 -0.63
C SER A 146 -7.30 11.79 -1.14
N LYS A 147 -8.41 12.19 -1.75
CA LYS A 147 -9.29 11.26 -2.47
C LYS A 147 -8.47 10.44 -3.48
N PRO A 148 -8.83 9.17 -3.71
CA PRO A 148 -8.05 8.28 -4.57
C PRO A 148 -8.15 8.60 -6.07
N ASN A 149 -8.64 9.76 -6.46
CA ASN A 149 -8.50 10.31 -7.82
C ASN A 149 -7.19 11.09 -8.01
N GLN A 150 -6.52 11.46 -6.92
CA GLN A 150 -5.31 12.26 -6.93
C GLN A 150 -4.12 11.43 -6.47
N VAL A 151 -3.06 11.51 -7.27
CA VAL A 151 -1.73 11.02 -6.87
C VAL A 151 -1.15 11.90 -5.77
N CYS A 152 -0.23 11.35 -4.99
CA CYS A 152 0.45 12.01 -3.89
C CYS A 152 1.45 13.07 -4.37
N ASP A 153 1.79 13.99 -3.47
CA ASP A 153 2.79 15.02 -3.71
C ASP A 153 4.21 14.43 -3.58
N ILE A 154 4.73 13.90 -4.70
CA ILE A 154 6.07 13.30 -4.78
C ILE A 154 7.15 14.32 -4.42
N LEU A 155 6.98 15.59 -4.80
CA LEU A 155 7.95 16.66 -4.47
C LEU A 155 7.94 16.96 -2.96
N GLY A 156 6.76 17.01 -2.34
CA GLY A 156 6.62 17.15 -0.89
C GLY A 156 7.26 15.99 -0.12
N ILE A 157 7.03 14.75 -0.57
CA ILE A 157 7.68 13.55 -0.02
C ILE A 157 9.20 13.67 -0.14
N SER A 158 9.69 14.00 -1.33
CA SER A 158 11.12 14.13 -1.60
C SER A 158 11.77 15.20 -0.73
N ARG A 159 11.15 16.39 -0.61
CA ARG A 159 11.64 17.46 0.26
C ARG A 159 11.69 17.01 1.72
N LEU A 160 10.65 16.33 2.20
CA LEU A 160 10.59 15.86 3.58
C LEU A 160 11.74 14.88 3.89
N VAL A 161 11.93 13.89 3.03
CA VAL A 161 12.93 12.83 3.20
C VAL A 161 14.36 13.34 2.96
N LEU A 162 14.56 14.24 2.00
CA LEU A 162 15.89 14.74 1.64
C LEU A 162 16.36 15.92 2.51
N ASN A 163 15.46 16.72 3.07
CA ASN A 163 15.85 17.91 3.84
C ASN A 163 15.81 17.71 5.36
N SER A 164 15.54 16.50 5.83
CA SER A 164 15.53 16.17 7.26
C SER A 164 16.52 15.03 7.54
N SER A 165 17.23 15.10 8.66
CA SER A 165 17.94 13.95 9.21
C SER A 165 16.95 12.90 9.71
N ALA A 166 17.39 11.65 9.78
CA ALA A 166 16.52 10.59 10.26
C ALA A 166 16.23 10.71 11.77
N GLU A 167 17.14 11.32 12.53
CA GLU A 167 16.96 11.72 13.93
C GLU A 167 15.84 12.75 14.07
N GLU A 168 15.85 13.82 13.28
CA GLU A 168 14.80 14.85 13.28
C GLU A 168 13.43 14.26 12.90
N LEU A 169 13.40 13.41 11.88
CA LEU A 169 12.17 12.74 11.45
C LEU A 169 11.63 11.81 12.54
N THR A 170 12.49 11.04 13.19
CA THR A 170 12.11 10.16 14.30
C THR A 170 11.61 10.96 15.50
N ALA A 171 12.27 12.06 15.86
CA ALA A 171 11.86 12.92 16.97
C ALA A 171 10.49 13.59 16.74
N ARG A 172 10.16 13.91 15.49
CA ARG A 172 8.87 14.51 15.10
C ARG A 172 7.75 13.48 14.95
N THR A 173 8.08 12.20 14.87
CA THR A 173 7.14 11.14 14.55
C THR A 173 6.14 10.92 15.68
N LYS A 174 4.85 10.90 15.32
CA LYS A 174 3.78 10.40 16.19
C LYS A 174 2.96 9.39 15.41
N ILE A 175 2.82 8.18 15.93
CA ILE A 175 2.05 7.15 15.22
C ILE A 175 0.54 7.36 15.42
N ARG A 176 -0.24 7.21 14.35
CA ARG A 176 -1.71 7.09 14.41
C ARG A 176 -2.08 5.79 15.13
N THR A 177 -3.25 5.76 15.76
CA THR A 177 -3.68 4.57 16.51
C THR A 177 -4.04 3.43 15.56
N PRO A 178 -3.98 2.16 16.00
CA PRO A 178 -4.44 1.03 15.21
C PRO A 178 -5.87 1.19 14.67
N ALA A 179 -6.77 1.77 15.47
CA ALA A 179 -8.14 2.08 15.05
C ALA A 179 -8.17 3.05 13.85
N GLN A 180 -7.44 4.17 13.94
CA GLN A 180 -7.37 5.15 12.86
C GLN A 180 -6.82 4.56 11.56
N CYS A 181 -5.79 3.70 11.66
CA CYS A 181 -5.23 3.00 10.51
C CYS A 181 -6.22 1.99 9.91
N LEU A 182 -6.95 1.24 10.75
CA LEU A 182 -7.97 0.30 10.28
C LEU A 182 -9.16 1.01 9.64
N ASP A 183 -9.58 2.16 10.15
CA ASP A 183 -10.67 2.97 9.56
C ASP A 183 -10.33 3.34 8.11
N GLN A 184 -9.10 3.79 7.85
CA GLN A 184 -8.63 4.02 6.48
C GLN A 184 -8.46 2.72 5.69
N ALA A 185 -7.95 1.65 6.31
CA ALA A 185 -7.79 0.36 5.65
C ALA A 185 -9.12 -0.20 5.13
N ASP A 186 -10.20 -0.12 5.94
CA ASP A 186 -11.53 -0.60 5.58
C ASP A 186 -12.16 0.25 4.46
N LEU A 187 -11.93 1.57 4.49
CA LEU A 187 -12.33 2.45 3.42
C LEU A 187 -11.67 2.06 2.08
N TYR A 188 -10.34 1.89 2.08
CA TYR A 188 -9.60 1.48 0.88
C TYR A 188 -9.94 0.06 0.43
N TYR A 189 -10.24 -0.86 1.35
CA TYR A 189 -10.72 -2.21 1.06
C TYR A 189 -12.07 -2.20 0.32
N ARG A 190 -12.97 -1.28 0.67
CA ARG A 190 -14.27 -1.15 0.00
C ARG A 190 -14.16 -0.48 -1.36
N TYR A 191 -13.32 0.56 -1.48
CA TYR A 191 -12.92 1.10 -2.78
C TYR A 191 -12.33 0.02 -3.70
N SER A 192 -11.48 -0.83 -3.13
CA SER A 192 -10.82 -1.93 -3.84
C SER A 192 -11.83 -2.82 -4.57
N GLN A 193 -12.91 -3.17 -3.88
CA GLN A 193 -13.91 -4.11 -4.39
C GLN A 193 -14.85 -3.48 -5.42
N SER A 194 -15.25 -2.21 -5.24
CA SER A 194 -16.12 -1.52 -6.20
C SER A 194 -15.51 -1.44 -7.60
N MET A 195 -14.18 -1.46 -7.71
CA MET A 195 -13.46 -1.49 -8.99
C MET A 195 -13.39 -2.89 -9.62
N THR A 196 -13.41 -3.97 -8.82
CA THR A 196 -13.31 -5.36 -9.34
C THR A 196 -14.66 -5.95 -9.77
N SER A 197 -15.77 -5.47 -9.20
CA SER A 197 -17.12 -5.89 -9.60
C SER A 197 -17.54 -5.22 -10.91
N LYS A 198 -17.02 -5.73 -12.04
CA LYS A 198 -17.43 -5.35 -13.41
C LYS A 198 -18.84 -5.85 -13.75
N THR A 199 -19.82 -5.66 -12.87
CA THR A 199 -21.23 -5.98 -13.11
C THR A 199 -22.06 -4.70 -13.00
N GLY A 200 -22.07 -3.93 -14.08
CA GLY A 200 -23.28 -3.24 -14.53
C GLY A 200 -23.72 -1.92 -13.87
N SER A 201 -22.93 -1.23 -13.05
CA SER A 201 -23.37 0.11 -12.57
C SER A 201 -22.21 1.07 -12.31
N ILE A 202 -22.27 2.19 -13.05
CA ILE A 202 -21.52 3.45 -12.90
C ILE A 202 -20.03 3.26 -12.58
N TYR A 203 -19.24 3.19 -13.65
CA TYR A 203 -17.81 3.50 -13.58
C TYR A 203 -17.68 4.89 -12.96
N LEU A 204 -17.12 4.98 -11.76
CA LEU A 204 -16.71 6.25 -11.21
C LEU A 204 -15.49 6.66 -12.00
N ALA A 205 -15.71 7.55 -12.98
CA ALA A 205 -14.66 8.10 -13.83
C ALA A 205 -13.56 8.83 -13.04
N ASP A 206 -13.75 9.02 -11.72
CA ASP A 206 -12.91 9.80 -10.83
C ASP A 206 -12.35 8.93 -9.67
N ILE A 207 -11.84 7.73 -9.96
CA ILE A 207 -11.01 6.94 -9.01
C ILE A 207 -9.82 6.35 -9.76
N ASN A 208 -8.62 6.53 -9.19
CA ASN A 208 -7.40 5.89 -9.66
C ASN A 208 -7.19 4.55 -8.93
N GLU A 209 -7.34 3.45 -9.66
CA GLU A 209 -7.19 2.10 -9.14
C GLU A 209 -5.81 1.84 -8.52
N GLN A 210 -4.74 2.37 -9.12
CA GLN A 210 -3.38 2.19 -8.62
C GLN A 210 -3.21 2.83 -7.24
N VAL A 211 -3.77 4.04 -7.06
CA VAL A 211 -3.75 4.73 -5.76
C VAL A 211 -4.45 3.89 -4.69
N VAL A 212 -5.66 3.40 -4.98
CA VAL A 212 -6.40 2.56 -4.03
C VAL A 212 -5.61 1.31 -3.67
N GLN A 213 -5.05 0.62 -4.66
CA GLN A 213 -4.31 -0.62 -4.45
C GLN A 213 -3.06 -0.41 -3.61
N GLN A 214 -2.22 0.58 -3.94
CA GLN A 214 -0.99 0.85 -3.19
C GLN A 214 -1.30 1.19 -1.72
N ARG A 215 -2.31 2.04 -1.49
CA ARG A 215 -2.70 2.45 -0.13
C ARG A 215 -3.32 1.28 0.65
N PHE A 216 -4.22 0.50 0.03
CA PHE A 216 -4.82 -0.68 0.66
C PHE A 216 -3.75 -1.70 1.07
N HIS A 217 -2.89 -2.10 0.15
CA HIS A 217 -1.82 -3.08 0.41
C HIS A 217 -0.86 -2.60 1.49
N CYS A 218 -0.51 -1.30 1.48
CA CYS A 218 0.28 -0.68 2.53
C CYS A 218 -0.41 -0.77 3.90
N PHE A 219 -1.71 -0.47 3.99
CA PHE A 219 -2.47 -0.60 5.24
C PHE A 219 -2.55 -2.05 5.74
N MET A 220 -2.71 -3.01 4.85
CA MET A 220 -2.74 -4.42 5.25
C MET A 220 -1.42 -4.86 5.88
N TRP A 221 -0.29 -4.39 5.34
CA TRP A 221 1.02 -4.62 5.95
C TRP A 221 1.20 -3.86 7.27
N LEU A 222 0.79 -2.59 7.31
CA LEU A 222 0.83 -1.75 8.51
C LEU A 222 0.11 -2.40 9.69
N MET A 223 -0.97 -3.14 9.43
CA MET A 223 -1.77 -3.82 10.47
C MET A 223 -1.33 -5.26 10.75
N GLY A 224 -0.23 -5.74 10.16
CA GLY A 224 0.29 -7.10 10.36
C GLY A 224 -0.57 -8.20 9.73
N LEU A 225 -1.45 -7.85 8.80
CA LEU A 225 -2.38 -8.79 8.17
C LEU A 225 -1.75 -9.54 6.99
N ILE A 226 -0.70 -8.97 6.41
CA ILE A 226 0.04 -9.53 5.28
C ILE A 226 1.51 -9.10 5.34
N GLU A 227 2.41 -9.94 4.84
CA GLU A 227 3.82 -9.57 4.67
C GLU A 227 4.00 -8.61 3.49
N TRP A 228 5.07 -7.81 3.50
CA TRP A 228 5.29 -6.80 2.46
C TRP A 228 5.39 -7.42 1.06
N ASP A 229 6.17 -8.49 0.91
CA ASP A 229 6.34 -9.19 -0.38
C ASP A 229 5.07 -9.87 -0.89
N ASP A 230 4.13 -10.15 0.01
CA ASP A 230 2.84 -10.70 -0.35
C ASP A 230 1.86 -9.60 -0.78
N ALA A 231 1.90 -8.45 -0.11
CA ALA A 231 1.18 -7.25 -0.49
C ALA A 231 1.68 -6.70 -1.84
N PHE A 232 2.95 -6.92 -2.14
CA PHE A 232 3.68 -6.33 -3.25
C PHE A 232 4.59 -7.36 -3.93
N PRO A 233 4.01 -8.33 -4.67
CA PRO A 233 4.76 -9.40 -5.30
C PRO A 233 5.58 -8.89 -6.49
N SER A 234 6.68 -9.57 -6.76
CA SER A 234 7.52 -9.33 -7.94
C SER A 234 6.80 -9.64 -9.26
N ALA A 235 7.26 -9.05 -10.36
CA ALA A 235 6.73 -9.30 -11.70
C ALA A 235 6.72 -10.81 -12.05
N LEU A 236 7.76 -11.56 -11.69
CA LEU A 236 7.84 -13.02 -11.89
C LEU A 236 6.77 -13.80 -11.11
N GLN A 237 6.45 -13.35 -9.88
CA GLN A 237 5.37 -13.95 -9.09
C GLN A 237 3.99 -13.63 -9.66
N GLN A 238 3.86 -12.50 -10.36
CA GLN A 238 2.62 -12.14 -11.07
C GLN A 238 2.47 -12.97 -12.35
N LEU A 239 3.54 -13.12 -13.15
CA LEU A 239 3.55 -13.90 -14.41
C LEU A 239 3.32 -15.40 -14.18
N SER A 240 4.06 -16.03 -13.26
CA SER A 240 3.91 -17.46 -12.96
C SER A 240 2.54 -17.85 -12.38
N LYS A 241 1.77 -16.87 -11.91
CA LYS A 241 0.37 -17.05 -11.48
C LYS A 241 -0.61 -16.91 -12.63
N GLN A 242 -0.33 -16.03 -13.60
CA GLN A 242 -1.15 -15.94 -14.82
C GLN A 242 -1.08 -17.23 -15.62
N GLU A 243 0.12 -17.79 -15.79
CA GLU A 243 0.32 -19.06 -16.48
C GLU A 243 -0.46 -20.20 -15.78
N ARG A 244 -0.44 -20.22 -14.44
CA ARG A 244 -1.23 -21.20 -13.65
C ARG A 244 -2.75 -21.00 -13.74
N LEU A 245 -3.24 -19.76 -13.91
CA LEU A 245 -4.66 -19.46 -14.08
C LEU A 245 -5.16 -19.74 -15.50
N GLN A 246 -4.27 -19.68 -16.51
CA GLN A 246 -4.59 -20.03 -17.90
C GLN A 246 -4.55 -21.54 -18.15
N VAL A 247 -3.90 -22.31 -17.28
CA VAL A 247 -3.78 -23.79 -17.37
C VAL A 247 -4.76 -24.51 -16.43
N ALA A 248 -5.54 -23.78 -15.62
CA ALA A 248 -6.60 -24.37 -14.80
C ALA A 248 -7.86 -24.62 -15.67
N PRO A 249 -8.40 -25.87 -15.71
CA PRO A 249 -9.56 -26.22 -16.53
C PRO A 249 -10.85 -25.53 -16.08
#